data_AF-A0A495V3E0-F1
#
_entry.id   AF-A0A495V3E0-F1
#
_cell.length_a   1.000
_cell.length_b   1.000
_cell.length_c   1.000
_cell.angle_alpha   90.00
_cell.angle_beta   90.00
_cell.angle_gamma   90.00
#
_symmetry.space_group_name_H-M   'P 1'
#
loop_
_entity.id
_entity.type
_entity.pdbx_description
1 polymer ?
#
loop_
_entity_poly.entity_id
_entity_poly.type
_entity_poly.pdbx_seq_one_letter_code
_entity_poly.pdbx_strand_id
1 'polypeptide(L)'
;MICRIAHFEFDIASTAGWYSSIAGLLTGFALLAILLPLDHEAKREDVECTNAVVVFVCAFFSLLVLSINYAVLAGRTAGGTVAAVAAHEQMLFGPAFGLSALLLLFGLNAVLRTYGANREIFLPAQHVILLMTSLLGPILVLSLQFSNALDLEFFRVQNDPDAARCSVAGLPDTIWINLAITGVAVAAVLALAALGHRLRIPRHAPILIAKIVLGFTVATTAWTAVVAPMLPVEPVTGLLFEQITLTLTAIATVAAAAAAHAGQ
;
A
#
# COMPACT_ATOMS: atom_id res chain seq x y z
N MET A 1 6.11 19.95 -28.19
CA MET A 1 5.78 20.83 -27.04
C MET A 1 6.72 20.45 -25.91
N ILE A 2 7.27 21.42 -25.19
CA ILE A 2 8.17 21.15 -24.05
C ILE A 2 7.30 20.80 -22.83
N CYS A 3 7.58 19.68 -22.16
CA CYS A 3 6.87 19.29 -20.93
C CYS A 3 7.08 20.36 -19.84
N ARG A 4 6.00 20.76 -19.16
CA ARG A 4 6.00 21.83 -18.14
C ARG A 4 6.45 21.39 -16.75
N ILE A 5 7.05 20.21 -16.65
CA ILE A 5 7.55 19.71 -15.37
C ILE A 5 8.84 20.49 -15.05
N ALA A 6 8.70 21.56 -14.26
CA ALA A 6 9.83 22.26 -13.69
C ALA A 6 10.61 21.28 -12.79
N HIS A 7 11.94 21.37 -12.81
CA HIS A 7 12.85 20.55 -12.00
C HIS A 7 12.32 20.35 -10.57
N PHE A 8 11.81 19.15 -10.30
CA PHE A 8 11.40 18.72 -8.98
C PHE A 8 12.49 17.80 -8.44
N GLU A 9 13.23 18.26 -7.43
CA GLU A 9 14.31 17.52 -6.83
C GLU A 9 13.73 16.70 -5.66
N PHE A 10 13.16 15.53 -5.98
CA PHE A 10 12.64 14.60 -4.97
C PHE A 10 13.76 13.68 -4.48
N ASP A 11 14.09 13.80 -3.19
CA ASP A 11 15.07 12.94 -2.53
C ASP A 11 14.42 11.64 -2.05
N ILE A 12 14.54 10.61 -2.90
CA ILE A 12 14.08 9.24 -2.63
C ILE A 12 14.74 8.68 -1.37
N ALA A 13 16.02 8.95 -1.14
CA ALA A 13 16.77 8.37 -0.03
C ALA A 13 16.28 8.93 1.32
N SER A 14 16.08 10.24 1.40
CA SER A 14 15.51 10.89 2.60
C SER A 14 14.11 10.35 2.90
N THR A 15 13.24 10.28 1.89
CA THR A 15 11.86 9.80 2.08
C THR A 15 11.82 8.32 2.45
N ALA A 16 12.67 7.49 1.84
CA ALA A 16 12.80 6.08 2.19
C ALA A 16 13.23 5.89 3.66
N GLY A 17 14.10 6.74 4.20
CA GLY A 17 14.47 6.70 5.62
C GLY A 17 13.27 6.90 6.56
N TRP A 18 12.38 7.84 6.21
CA TRP A 18 11.13 8.06 6.94
C TRP A 18 10.18 6.85 6.83
N TYR A 19 9.98 6.31 5.62
CA TYR A 19 9.14 5.14 5.43
C TYR A 19 9.68 3.90 6.14
N SER A 20 11.01 3.71 6.20
CA SER A 20 11.63 2.63 6.97
C SER A 20 11.29 2.72 8.45
N SER A 21 11.41 3.93 9.02
CA SER A 21 11.15 4.20 10.43
C SER A 21 9.67 3.97 10.77
N ILE A 22 8.76 4.48 9.93
CA ILE A 22 7.31 4.29 10.12
C ILE A 22 6.94 2.81 10.00
N ALA A 23 7.47 2.10 8.99
CA ALA A 23 7.25 0.67 8.82
C ALA A 23 7.74 -0.12 10.04
N GLY A 24 8.92 0.22 10.59
CA GLY A 24 9.45 -0.40 11.79
C GLY A 24 8.57 -0.16 13.03
N LEU A 25 8.08 1.06 13.21
CA LEU A 25 7.15 1.41 14.28
C LEU A 25 5.81 0.64 14.16
N LEU A 26 5.23 0.60 12.96
CA LEU A 26 4.00 -0.15 12.70
C LEU A 26 4.20 -1.67 12.86
N THR A 27 5.38 -2.19 12.56
CA THR A 27 5.77 -3.58 12.84
C THR A 27 5.70 -3.86 14.35
N GLY A 28 6.20 -2.94 15.19
CA GLY A 28 6.07 -3.04 16.64
C GLY A 28 4.61 -3.09 17.12
N PHE A 29 3.75 -2.24 16.56
CA PHE A 29 2.31 -2.28 16.84
C PHE A 29 1.67 -3.60 16.40
N ALA A 30 2.05 -4.13 15.23
CA ALA A 30 1.58 -5.44 14.77
C ALA A 30 1.97 -6.55 15.75
N LEU A 31 3.22 -6.54 16.23
CA LEU A 31 3.70 -7.52 17.21
C LEU A 31 2.91 -7.45 18.52
N LEU A 32 2.69 -6.25 19.06
CA LEU A 32 1.86 -6.05 20.25
C LEU A 32 0.42 -6.55 20.03
N ALA A 33 -0.13 -6.30 18.84
CA ALA A 33 -1.49 -6.73 18.50
C ALA A 33 -1.62 -8.27 18.38
N ILE A 34 -0.56 -8.97 17.99
CA ILE A 34 -0.52 -10.45 17.98
C ILE A 34 -0.57 -11.02 19.42
N LEU A 35 0.02 -10.32 20.38
CA LEU A 35 0.06 -10.75 21.78
C LEU A 35 -1.30 -10.57 22.49
N LEU A 36 -2.12 -9.60 22.06
CA LEU A 36 -3.43 -9.32 22.65
C LEU A 36 -4.35 -10.56 22.71
N PRO A 37 -4.56 -11.30 21.61
CA PRO A 37 -5.32 -12.56 21.63
C PRO A 37 -4.70 -13.70 22.45
N LEU A 38 -3.37 -13.71 22.64
CA LEU A 38 -2.68 -14.79 23.37
C LEU A 38 -2.83 -14.66 24.89
N ASP A 39 -3.05 -13.45 25.38
CA ASP A 39 -3.30 -13.16 26.81
C ASP A 39 -4.75 -13.43 27.23
N HIS A 40 -5.61 -13.83 26.28
CA HIS A 40 -7.00 -14.18 26.53
C HIS A 40 -7.21 -15.70 26.41
N GLU A 41 -7.86 -16.30 27.40
CA GLU A 41 -8.39 -17.67 27.29
C GLU A 41 -9.54 -17.70 26.28
N ALA A 42 -9.20 -17.65 25.00
CA ALA A 42 -10.17 -17.73 23.93
C ALA A 42 -10.93 -19.06 24.04
N LYS A 43 -12.25 -18.99 24.27
CA LYS A 43 -13.12 -20.13 24.01
C LYS A 43 -12.87 -20.57 22.56
N ARG A 44 -12.72 -21.88 22.35
CA ARG A 44 -12.25 -22.57 21.13
C ARG A 44 -13.03 -22.25 19.82
N GLU A 45 -13.99 -21.33 19.84
CA GLU A 45 -14.94 -21.04 18.76
C GLU A 45 -14.85 -19.61 18.18
N ASP A 46 -13.92 -18.75 18.62
CA ASP A 46 -13.82 -17.38 18.08
C ASP A 46 -13.01 -17.31 16.76
N VAL A 47 -13.69 -17.59 15.66
CA VAL A 47 -13.15 -17.53 14.28
C VAL A 47 -12.67 -16.12 13.93
N GLU A 48 -13.32 -15.06 14.44
CA GLU A 48 -12.95 -13.67 14.13
C GLU A 48 -11.63 -13.30 14.80
N CYS A 49 -11.43 -13.73 16.05
CA CYS A 49 -10.17 -13.57 16.76
C CYS A 49 -9.01 -14.32 16.06
N THR A 50 -9.25 -15.56 15.62
CA THR A 50 -8.25 -16.35 14.86
C THR A 50 -7.87 -15.67 13.55
N ASN A 51 -8.85 -15.14 12.82
CA ASN A 51 -8.61 -14.43 11.57
C ASN A 51 -7.79 -13.15 11.80
N ALA A 52 -8.06 -12.41 12.87
CA ALA A 52 -7.33 -11.20 13.23
C ALA A 52 -5.84 -11.49 13.51
N VAL A 53 -5.53 -12.58 14.23
CA VAL A 53 -4.14 -13.01 14.47
C VAL A 53 -3.40 -13.23 13.15
N VAL A 54 -4.01 -13.95 12.20
CA VAL A 54 -3.39 -14.19 10.87
C VAL A 54 -3.15 -12.88 10.13
N VAL A 55 -4.13 -11.96 10.15
CA VAL A 55 -4.00 -10.64 9.53
C VAL A 55 -2.83 -9.86 10.15
N PHE A 56 -2.71 -9.84 11.48
CA PHE A 56 -1.60 -9.15 12.14
C PHE A 56 -0.24 -9.80 11.88
N VAL A 57 -0.15 -11.13 11.83
CA VAL A 57 1.09 -11.83 11.48
C VAL A 57 1.53 -11.50 10.06
N CYS A 58 0.59 -11.48 9.10
CA CYS A 58 0.88 -11.05 7.73
C CYS A 58 1.33 -9.59 7.68
N ALA A 59 0.66 -8.68 8.40
CA ALA A 59 1.05 -7.28 8.48
C ALA A 59 2.43 -7.10 9.12
N PHE A 60 2.72 -7.81 10.22
CA PHE A 60 4.01 -7.80 10.91
C PHE A 60 5.16 -8.15 9.97
N PHE A 61 5.09 -9.31 9.29
CA PHE A 61 6.17 -9.71 8.39
C PHE A 61 6.29 -8.81 7.18
N SER A 62 5.18 -8.32 6.63
CA SER A 62 5.21 -7.40 5.48
C SER A 62 5.88 -6.08 5.87
N LEU A 63 5.49 -5.48 7.00
CA LEU A 63 6.06 -4.22 7.49
C LEU A 63 7.52 -4.37 7.92
N LEU A 64 7.91 -5.52 8.49
CA LEU A 64 9.30 -5.81 8.84
C LEU A 64 10.17 -5.84 7.58
N VAL A 65 9.74 -6.60 6.57
CA VAL A 65 10.42 -6.69 5.27
C VAL A 65 10.52 -5.31 4.61
N LEU A 66 9.43 -4.55 4.62
CA LEU A 66 9.42 -3.19 4.07
C LEU A 66 10.33 -2.24 4.84
N SER A 67 10.38 -2.32 6.16
CA SER A 67 11.29 -1.50 6.98
C SER A 67 12.74 -1.73 6.56
N ILE A 68 13.13 -2.99 6.35
CA ILE A 68 14.47 -3.35 5.87
C ILE A 68 14.70 -2.85 4.44
N ASN A 69 13.78 -3.09 3.52
CA ASN A 69 13.91 -2.65 2.13
C ASN A 69 14.02 -1.12 2.01
N TYR A 70 13.20 -0.38 2.74
CA TYR A 70 13.30 1.08 2.77
C TYR A 70 14.58 1.57 3.44
N ALA A 71 15.13 0.86 4.42
CA ALA A 71 16.45 1.19 5.00
C ALA A 71 17.57 1.01 3.97
N VAL A 72 17.53 -0.07 3.19
CA VAL A 72 18.47 -0.30 2.07
C VAL A 72 18.34 0.81 1.03
N LEU A 73 17.11 1.20 0.69
CA LEU A 73 16.84 2.27 -0.28
C LEU A 73 17.36 3.63 0.24
N ALA A 74 17.17 3.93 1.52
CA ALA A 74 17.70 5.14 2.16
C ALA A 74 19.24 5.21 2.16
N GLY A 75 19.91 4.06 2.13
CA GLY A 75 21.37 3.97 2.03
C GLY A 75 21.93 4.24 0.62
N ARG A 76 21.08 4.37 -0.41
CA ARG A 76 21.52 4.58 -1.79
C ARG A 76 21.49 6.07 -2.16
N THR A 77 22.66 6.69 -2.21
CA THR A 77 22.82 8.14 -2.47
C THR A 77 23.38 8.46 -3.87
N ALA A 78 23.29 7.52 -4.83
CA ALA A 78 23.91 7.69 -6.15
C ALA A 78 22.92 8.13 -7.25
N GLY A 79 23.37 9.02 -8.13
CA GLY A 79 22.62 9.47 -9.32
C GLY A 79 22.67 8.50 -10.51
N GLY A 80 21.94 8.82 -11.57
CA GLY A 80 21.94 8.03 -12.82
C GLY A 80 21.10 6.75 -12.74
N THR A 81 21.65 5.62 -13.19
CA THR A 81 20.92 4.33 -13.26
C THR A 81 20.48 3.81 -11.89
N VAL A 82 21.23 4.13 -10.84
CA VAL A 82 20.88 3.76 -9.45
C VAL A 82 19.62 4.49 -8.99
N ALA A 83 19.43 5.75 -9.39
CA ALA A 83 18.22 6.51 -9.10
C ALA A 83 16.99 5.95 -9.83
N ALA A 84 17.16 5.41 -11.05
CA ALA A 84 16.10 4.74 -11.81
C ALA A 84 15.55 3.53 -11.05
N VAL A 85 16.47 2.67 -10.59
CA VAL A 85 16.14 1.46 -9.82
C VAL A 85 15.53 1.85 -8.48
N ALA A 86 16.04 2.90 -7.83
CA ALA A 86 15.49 3.39 -6.57
C ALA A 86 14.03 3.89 -6.72
N ALA A 87 13.72 4.65 -7.77
CA ALA A 87 12.36 5.11 -8.07
C ALA A 87 11.41 3.94 -8.35
N HIS A 88 11.86 2.95 -9.12
CA HIS A 88 11.11 1.73 -9.39
C HIS A 88 10.83 0.93 -8.12
N GLU A 89 11.82 0.75 -7.27
CA GLU A 89 11.66 0.06 -5.99
C GLU A 89 10.69 0.79 -5.07
N GLN A 90 10.78 2.12 -4.97
CA GLN A 90 9.84 2.93 -4.20
C GLN A 90 8.40 2.76 -4.71
N MET A 91 8.19 2.74 -6.03
CA MET A 91 6.89 2.48 -6.65
C MET A 91 6.32 1.09 -6.32
N LEU A 92 7.17 0.08 -6.13
CA LEU A 92 6.76 -1.28 -5.75
C LEU A 92 6.54 -1.45 -4.24
N PHE A 93 7.30 -0.76 -3.41
CA PHE A 93 7.18 -0.83 -1.95
C PHE A 93 6.00 0.00 -1.44
N GLY A 94 5.63 1.09 -2.11
CA GLY A 94 4.49 1.94 -1.76
C GLY A 94 3.16 1.19 -1.57
N PRO A 95 2.71 0.37 -2.54
CA PRO A 95 1.51 -0.45 -2.42
C PRO A 95 1.58 -1.42 -1.26
N ALA A 96 2.71 -2.12 -1.13
CA ALA A 96 2.91 -3.10 -0.08
C ALA A 96 2.84 -2.44 1.30
N PHE A 97 3.44 -1.27 1.46
CA PHE A 97 3.39 -0.48 2.69
C PHE A 97 1.97 -0.01 3.00
N GLY A 98 1.30 0.63 2.05
CA GLY A 98 -0.06 1.13 2.23
C GLY A 98 -1.05 0.01 2.57
N LEU A 99 -1.01 -1.10 1.83
CA LEU A 99 -1.87 -2.26 2.07
C LEU A 99 -1.55 -2.92 3.42
N SER A 100 -0.28 -3.03 3.81
CA SER A 100 0.09 -3.60 5.12
C SER A 100 -0.37 -2.72 6.28
N ALA A 101 -0.31 -1.40 6.15
CA ALA A 101 -0.88 -0.46 7.12
C ALA A 101 -2.41 -0.60 7.21
N LEU A 102 -3.10 -0.80 6.08
CA LEU A 102 -4.53 -1.10 6.06
C LEU A 102 -4.87 -2.41 6.77
N LEU A 103 -4.06 -3.46 6.61
CA LEU A 103 -4.25 -4.72 7.31
C LEU A 103 -4.17 -4.56 8.84
N LEU A 104 -3.31 -3.68 9.36
CA LEU A 104 -3.27 -3.39 10.79
C LEU A 104 -4.60 -2.82 11.30
N LEU A 105 -5.13 -1.82 10.57
CA LEU A 105 -6.42 -1.23 10.91
C LEU A 105 -7.55 -2.26 10.78
N PHE A 106 -7.45 -3.16 9.80
CA PHE A 106 -8.39 -4.26 9.61
C PHE A 106 -8.38 -5.24 10.79
N GLY A 107 -7.20 -5.71 11.19
CA GLY A 107 -7.04 -6.59 12.34
C GLY A 107 -7.55 -5.93 13.63
N LEU A 108 -7.28 -4.62 13.79
CA LEU A 108 -7.74 -3.87 14.95
C LEU A 108 -9.28 -3.78 15.00
N ASN A 109 -9.93 -3.50 13.86
CA ASN A 109 -11.39 -3.51 13.78
C ASN A 109 -11.98 -4.88 14.17
N ALA A 110 -11.36 -5.98 13.73
CA ALA A 110 -11.79 -7.33 14.06
C ALA A 110 -11.66 -7.61 15.57
N VAL A 111 -10.51 -7.29 16.17
CA VAL A 111 -10.28 -7.44 17.61
C VAL A 111 -11.24 -6.61 18.46
N LEU A 112 -11.47 -5.34 18.11
CA LEU A 112 -12.35 -4.49 18.90
C LEU A 112 -13.82 -4.93 18.87
N ARG A 113 -14.23 -5.69 17.86
CA ARG A 113 -15.57 -6.28 17.76
C ARG A 113 -15.77 -7.47 18.69
N THR A 114 -14.72 -8.28 18.90
CA THR A 114 -14.78 -9.50 19.72
C THR A 114 -14.57 -9.25 21.21
N TYR A 115 -13.87 -8.17 21.60
CA TYR A 115 -13.58 -7.87 23.02
C TYR A 115 -14.84 -7.46 23.82
N GLY A 116 -15.56 -8.44 24.36
CA GLY A 116 -16.87 -8.26 25.01
C GLY A 116 -16.91 -7.34 26.24
N ALA A 117 -15.87 -7.32 27.09
CA ALA A 117 -15.87 -6.53 28.33
C ALA A 117 -15.56 -5.03 28.11
N ASN A 118 -14.81 -4.69 27.06
CA ASN A 118 -14.42 -3.31 26.74
C ASN A 118 -15.13 -2.78 25.48
N ARG A 119 -16.02 -3.56 24.87
CA ARG A 119 -16.74 -3.19 23.65
C ARG A 119 -17.46 -1.85 23.78
N GLU A 120 -18.05 -1.59 24.95
CA GLU A 120 -18.75 -0.33 25.24
C GLU A 120 -17.79 0.87 25.30
N ILE A 121 -16.56 0.67 25.78
CA ILE A 121 -15.52 1.70 25.85
C ILE A 121 -15.00 2.04 24.44
N PHE A 122 -14.93 1.04 23.55
CA PHE A 122 -14.38 1.20 22.20
C PHE A 122 -15.43 1.51 21.12
N LEU A 123 -16.72 1.52 21.45
CA LEU A 123 -17.82 1.83 20.52
C LEU A 123 -17.63 3.16 19.74
N PRO A 124 -17.21 4.27 20.38
CA PRO A 124 -16.91 5.51 19.67
C PRO A 124 -15.74 5.38 18.69
N ALA A 125 -14.70 4.64 19.09
CA ALA A 125 -13.52 4.40 18.25
C ALA A 125 -13.83 3.47 17.06
N GLN A 126 -14.79 2.57 17.20
CA GLN A 126 -15.18 1.64 16.14
C GLN A 126 -15.64 2.35 14.85
N HIS A 127 -16.37 3.46 14.98
CA HIS A 127 -16.81 4.25 13.82
C HIS A 127 -15.62 4.91 13.11
N VAL A 128 -14.67 5.43 13.88
CA VAL A 128 -13.44 6.04 13.34
C VAL A 128 -12.59 4.99 12.64
N ILE A 129 -12.44 3.80 13.24
CA ILE A 129 -11.66 2.71 12.67
C ILE A 129 -12.33 2.18 11.40
N LEU A 130 -13.66 2.07 11.38
CA LEU A 130 -14.39 1.69 10.18
C LEU A 130 -14.22 2.73 9.07
N LEU A 131 -14.34 4.02 9.37
CA LEU A 131 -14.09 5.11 8.42
C LEU A 131 -12.65 5.07 7.87
N MET A 132 -11.67 4.83 8.75
CA MET A 132 -10.27 4.72 8.36
C MET A 132 -9.99 3.49 7.49
N THR A 133 -10.56 2.33 7.82
CA THR A 133 -10.34 1.08 7.08
C THR A 133 -11.06 1.05 5.74
N SER A 134 -12.28 1.58 5.66
CA SER A 134 -13.14 1.49 4.47
C SER A 134 -12.97 2.65 3.49
N LEU A 135 -12.56 3.83 3.96
CA LEU A 135 -12.57 5.05 3.14
C LEU A 135 -11.24 5.79 3.15
N LEU A 136 -10.85 6.34 4.31
CA LEU A 136 -9.71 7.27 4.36
C LEU A 136 -8.39 6.56 4.10
N GLY A 137 -8.18 5.38 4.69
CA GLY A 137 -6.98 4.58 4.48
C GLY A 137 -6.82 4.16 3.00
N PRO A 138 -7.83 3.56 2.35
CA PRO A 138 -7.75 3.25 0.92
C PRO A 138 -7.43 4.47 0.05
N ILE A 139 -8.03 5.64 0.32
CA ILE A 139 -7.72 6.88 -0.40
C ILE A 139 -6.26 7.30 -0.17
N LEU A 140 -5.74 7.18 1.05
CA LEU A 140 -4.34 7.47 1.37
C LEU A 140 -3.39 6.52 0.61
N VAL A 141 -3.71 5.22 0.54
CA VAL A 141 -2.90 4.24 -0.22
C VAL A 141 -2.87 4.58 -1.71
N LEU A 142 -4.03 4.90 -2.30
CA LEU A 142 -4.12 5.31 -3.70
C LEU A 142 -3.34 6.61 -3.97
N SER A 143 -3.44 7.58 -3.05
CA SER A 143 -2.72 8.86 -3.17
C SER A 143 -1.21 8.68 -3.05
N LEU A 144 -0.75 7.87 -2.09
CA LEU A 144 0.66 7.51 -1.95
C LEU A 144 1.17 6.82 -3.21
N GLN A 145 0.38 5.90 -3.76
CA GLN A 145 0.77 5.17 -4.95
C GLN A 145 0.86 6.07 -6.19
N PHE A 146 -0.08 6.99 -6.35
CA PHE A 146 -0.01 7.99 -7.41
C PHE A 146 1.25 8.86 -7.25
N SER A 147 1.60 9.27 -6.02
CA SER A 147 2.82 10.03 -5.74
C SER A 147 4.08 9.25 -6.15
N ASN A 148 4.20 7.98 -5.78
CA ASN A 148 5.39 7.18 -6.13
C ASN A 148 5.50 6.94 -7.65
N ALA A 149 4.38 6.86 -8.36
CA ALA A 149 4.37 6.77 -9.82
C ALA A 149 4.81 8.08 -10.50
N LEU A 150 4.46 9.23 -9.92
CA LEU A 150 4.95 10.52 -10.38
C LEU A 150 6.48 10.62 -10.25
N ASP A 151 7.06 10.12 -9.16
CA ASP A 151 8.52 10.12 -8.97
C ASP A 151 9.24 9.36 -10.10
N LEU A 152 8.68 8.22 -10.52
CA LEU A 152 9.21 7.43 -11.64
C LEU A 152 9.07 8.17 -12.97
N GLU A 153 7.94 8.85 -13.21
CA GLU A 153 7.75 9.64 -14.43
C GLU A 153 8.68 10.86 -14.49
N PHE A 154 8.90 11.52 -13.35
CA PHE A 154 9.87 12.61 -13.27
C PHE A 154 11.28 12.15 -13.61
N PHE A 155 11.68 10.98 -13.12
CA PHE A 155 12.95 10.37 -13.50
C PHE A 155 13.03 10.16 -15.03
N ARG A 156 11.98 9.66 -15.68
CA ARG A 156 11.97 9.44 -17.15
C ARG A 156 12.11 10.75 -17.91
N VAL A 157 11.30 11.75 -17.58
CA VAL A 157 11.29 13.05 -18.28
C VAL A 157 12.65 13.75 -18.14
N GLN A 158 13.32 13.59 -17.00
CA GLN A 158 14.65 14.18 -16.79
C GLN A 158 15.75 13.48 -17.61
N ASN A 159 15.69 12.16 -17.77
CA ASN A 159 16.76 11.39 -18.41
C ASN A 159 16.52 11.15 -19.92
N ASP A 160 15.27 11.21 -20.38
CA ASP A 160 14.91 11.13 -21.79
C ASP A 160 13.79 12.13 -22.14
N PRO A 161 14.15 13.43 -22.31
CA PRO A 161 13.18 14.49 -22.60
C PRO A 161 12.50 14.34 -23.96
N ASP A 162 13.16 13.67 -24.91
CA ASP A 162 12.69 13.51 -26.28
C ASP A 162 11.68 12.36 -26.43
N ALA A 163 11.75 11.34 -25.55
CA ALA A 163 10.75 10.28 -25.47
C ALA A 163 9.45 10.71 -24.78
N ALA A 164 9.46 11.79 -24.00
CA ALA A 164 8.30 12.29 -23.27
C ALA A 164 7.25 12.89 -24.23
N ARG A 165 6.19 12.12 -24.52
CA ARG A 165 5.02 12.63 -25.26
C ARG A 165 4.16 13.49 -24.33
N CYS A 166 4.44 14.79 -24.33
CA CYS A 166 3.64 15.78 -23.62
C CYS A 166 2.34 16.05 -24.39
N SER A 167 1.20 15.92 -23.73
CA SER A 167 -0.11 16.18 -24.32
C SER A 167 -0.79 17.41 -23.71
N VAL A 168 -2.06 17.30 -23.36
CA VAL A 168 -2.90 18.41 -22.89
C VAL A 168 -2.28 19.04 -21.64
N ALA A 169 -2.28 20.38 -21.60
CA ALA A 169 -1.68 21.19 -20.54
C ALA A 169 -0.14 21.05 -20.38
N GLY A 170 0.56 20.37 -21.30
CA GLY A 170 2.01 20.20 -21.24
C GLY A 170 2.47 19.15 -20.23
N LEU A 171 1.59 18.23 -19.85
CA LEU A 171 1.90 17.07 -19.00
C LEU A 171 2.09 15.81 -19.86
N PRO A 172 2.96 14.86 -19.44
CA PRO A 172 3.07 13.56 -20.07
C PRO A 172 1.75 12.76 -20.05
N ASP A 173 1.48 11.98 -21.11
CA ASP A 173 0.32 11.09 -21.20
C ASP A 173 0.23 10.10 -20.03
N THR A 174 1.38 9.64 -19.53
CA THR A 174 1.48 8.72 -18.39
C THR A 174 0.79 9.28 -17.15
N ILE A 175 0.98 10.58 -16.86
CA ILE A 175 0.37 11.24 -15.70
C ILE A 175 -1.15 11.20 -15.80
N TRP A 176 -1.70 11.44 -16.99
CA TRP A 176 -3.14 11.40 -17.22
C TRP A 176 -3.71 9.99 -17.03
N ILE A 177 -3.00 8.97 -17.49
CA ILE A 177 -3.41 7.57 -17.31
C ILE A 177 -3.39 7.20 -15.83
N ASN A 178 -2.33 7.56 -15.11
CA ASN A 178 -2.20 7.30 -13.67
C ASN A 178 -3.28 8.03 -12.87
N LEU A 179 -3.60 9.26 -13.26
CA LEU A 179 -4.68 10.04 -12.66
C LEU A 179 -6.04 9.41 -12.92
N ALA A 180 -6.27 8.89 -14.14
CA ALA A 180 -7.51 8.19 -14.48
C ALA A 180 -7.68 6.90 -13.67
N ILE A 181 -6.64 6.05 -13.58
CA ILE A 181 -6.66 4.82 -12.77
C ILE A 181 -6.96 5.15 -11.30
N THR A 182 -6.24 6.11 -10.73
CA THR A 182 -6.43 6.56 -9.35
C THR A 182 -7.83 7.14 -9.13
N GLY A 183 -8.30 7.98 -10.04
CA GLY A 183 -9.62 8.61 -9.97
C GLY A 183 -10.77 7.59 -10.01
N VAL A 184 -10.68 6.60 -10.91
CA VAL A 184 -11.65 5.50 -10.97
C VAL A 184 -11.63 4.67 -9.69
N ALA A 185 -10.45 4.37 -9.15
CA ALA A 185 -10.32 3.63 -7.90
C ALA A 185 -10.90 4.39 -6.69
N VAL A 186 -10.63 5.69 -6.59
CA VAL A 186 -11.21 6.56 -5.54
C VAL A 186 -12.73 6.60 -5.68
N ALA A 187 -13.26 6.77 -6.89
CA ALA A 187 -14.70 6.74 -7.13
C ALA A 187 -15.33 5.39 -6.72
N ALA A 188 -14.64 4.28 -6.99
CA ALA A 188 -15.07 2.95 -6.53
C ALA A 188 -15.07 2.83 -5.00
N VAL A 189 -14.03 3.31 -4.30
CA VAL A 189 -13.98 3.35 -2.83
C VAL A 189 -15.14 4.19 -2.26
N LEU A 190 -15.39 5.38 -2.83
CA LEU A 190 -16.51 6.24 -2.41
C LEU A 190 -17.87 5.56 -2.63
N ALA A 191 -18.04 4.89 -3.77
CA ALA A 191 -19.26 4.15 -4.07
C ALA A 191 -19.46 2.97 -3.10
N LEU A 192 -18.39 2.23 -2.78
CA LEU A 192 -18.41 1.17 -1.78
C LEU A 192 -18.77 1.70 -0.39
N ALA A 193 -18.21 2.83 0.03
CA ALA A 193 -18.55 3.44 1.32
C ALA A 193 -20.04 3.85 1.38
N ALA A 194 -20.60 4.38 0.29
CA ALA A 194 -22.02 4.75 0.21
C ALA A 194 -22.97 3.53 0.15
N LEU A 195 -22.57 2.47 -0.55
CA LEU A 195 -23.40 1.28 -0.80
C LEU A 195 -23.08 0.10 0.13
N GLY A 196 -22.12 0.26 1.04
CA GLY A 196 -21.48 -0.82 1.80
C GLY A 196 -22.45 -1.66 2.62
N HIS A 197 -23.52 -1.05 3.12
CA HIS A 197 -24.60 -1.73 3.86
C HIS A 197 -25.31 -2.85 3.08
N ARG A 198 -25.12 -2.93 1.75
CA ARG A 198 -25.75 -3.95 0.89
C ARG A 198 -24.80 -5.07 0.46
N LEU A 199 -23.51 -4.96 0.78
CA LEU A 199 -22.50 -5.89 0.29
C LEU A 199 -22.42 -7.13 1.19
N ARG A 200 -22.70 -8.30 0.62
CA ARG A 200 -22.43 -9.58 1.28
C ARG A 200 -21.03 -10.05 0.91
N ILE A 201 -20.08 -9.86 1.82
CA ILE A 201 -18.68 -10.27 1.61
C ILE A 201 -18.37 -11.46 2.51
N PRO A 202 -17.71 -12.52 2.00
CA PRO A 202 -17.40 -13.69 2.80
C PRO A 202 -16.47 -13.36 3.97
N ARG A 203 -16.73 -13.96 5.13
CA ARG A 203 -15.96 -13.76 6.37
C ARG A 203 -14.47 -14.10 6.26
N HIS A 204 -14.08 -14.88 5.25
CA HIS A 204 -12.68 -15.27 5.01
C HIS A 204 -11.91 -14.32 4.08
N ALA A 205 -12.58 -13.33 3.46
CA ALA A 205 -11.93 -12.36 2.58
C ALA A 205 -10.72 -11.65 3.21
N PRO A 206 -10.75 -11.25 4.50
CA PRO A 206 -9.62 -10.55 5.11
C PRO A 206 -8.34 -11.37 5.21
N ILE A 207 -8.46 -12.66 5.52
CA ILE A 207 -7.31 -13.57 5.58
C ILE A 207 -6.70 -13.73 4.19
N LEU A 208 -7.55 -13.88 3.17
CA LEU A 208 -7.09 -14.02 1.80
C LEU A 208 -6.32 -12.77 1.36
N ILE A 209 -6.87 -11.58 1.62
CA ILE A 209 -6.21 -10.30 1.31
C ILE A 209 -4.89 -10.21 2.08
N ALA A 210 -4.85 -10.54 3.37
CA ALA A 210 -3.63 -10.49 4.17
C ALA A 210 -2.52 -11.40 3.61
N LYS A 211 -2.87 -12.64 3.21
CA LYS A 211 -1.94 -13.57 2.58
C LYS A 211 -1.45 -13.08 1.21
N ILE A 212 -2.34 -12.47 0.41
CA ILE A 212 -1.99 -11.89 -0.88
C ILE A 212 -1.01 -10.72 -0.70
N VAL A 213 -1.26 -9.83 0.27
CA VAL A 213 -0.37 -8.68 0.56
C VAL A 213 1.01 -9.16 1.03
N LEU A 214 1.07 -10.16 1.91
CA LEU A 214 2.34 -10.76 2.31
C LEU A 214 3.07 -11.39 1.12
N GLY A 215 2.36 -12.20 0.32
CA GLY A 215 2.92 -12.82 -0.88
C GLY A 215 3.43 -11.80 -1.88
N PHE A 216 2.68 -10.72 -2.11
CA PHE A 216 3.09 -9.58 -2.93
C PHE A 216 4.36 -8.92 -2.37
N THR A 217 4.40 -8.63 -1.07
CA THR A 217 5.58 -8.01 -0.41
C THR A 217 6.83 -8.86 -0.54
N VAL A 218 6.71 -10.19 -0.40
CA VAL A 218 7.83 -11.12 -0.60
C VAL A 218 8.24 -11.17 -2.07
N ALA A 219 7.28 -11.22 -2.99
CA ALA A 219 7.54 -11.26 -4.42
C ALA A 219 8.20 -9.95 -4.91
N THR A 220 7.76 -8.79 -4.45
CA THR A 220 8.41 -7.51 -4.77
C THR A 220 9.81 -7.46 -4.20
N THR A 221 10.03 -7.92 -2.97
CA THR A 221 11.37 -7.98 -2.37
C THR A 221 12.31 -8.90 -3.17
N ALA A 222 11.83 -10.08 -3.57
CA ALA A 222 12.61 -11.00 -4.39
C ALA A 222 12.89 -10.40 -5.78
N TRP A 223 11.90 -9.73 -6.38
CA TRP A 223 12.06 -9.02 -7.64
C TRP A 223 13.13 -7.93 -7.55
N THR A 224 13.06 -7.06 -6.54
CA THR A 224 13.98 -5.93 -6.38
C THR A 224 15.38 -6.37 -5.95
N ALA A 225 15.50 -7.45 -5.18
CA ALA A 225 16.80 -7.97 -4.75
C ALA A 225 17.53 -8.81 -5.81
N VAL A 226 16.80 -9.53 -6.66
CA VAL A 226 17.39 -10.52 -7.58
C VAL A 226 17.25 -10.10 -9.04
N VAL A 227 16.04 -9.70 -9.46
CA VAL A 227 15.71 -9.52 -10.88
C VAL A 227 16.02 -8.10 -11.35
N ALA A 228 15.55 -7.08 -10.62
CA ALA A 228 15.72 -5.69 -11.00
C ALA A 228 17.20 -5.28 -11.20
N PRO A 229 18.17 -5.73 -10.38
CA PRO A 229 19.58 -5.38 -10.57
C PRO A 229 20.21 -6.01 -11.83
N MET A 230 19.60 -7.06 -12.38
CA MET A 230 20.09 -7.78 -13.57
C MET A 230 19.46 -7.28 -14.87
N LEU A 231 18.40 -6.47 -14.79
CA LEU A 231 17.70 -5.95 -15.96
C LEU A 231 18.28 -4.61 -16.42
N PRO A 232 18.27 -4.32 -17.73
CA PRO A 232 18.53 -2.98 -18.21
C PRO A 232 17.47 -2.00 -17.66
N VAL A 233 17.80 -0.70 -17.65
CA VAL A 233 16.93 0.33 -17.04
C VAL A 233 15.59 0.45 -17.78
N GLU A 234 15.58 0.29 -19.10
CA GLU A 234 14.40 0.45 -19.96
C GLU A 234 13.18 -0.42 -19.56
N PRO A 235 13.30 -1.75 -19.35
CA PRO A 235 12.16 -2.56 -18.91
C PRO A 235 11.74 -2.29 -17.46
N VAL A 236 12.67 -1.86 -16.60
CA VAL A 236 12.41 -1.57 -15.19
C VAL A 236 11.60 -0.28 -15.07
N THR A 237 12.01 0.76 -15.79
CA THR A 237 11.25 2.03 -15.85
C THR A 237 10.13 2.00 -16.89
N GLY A 238 9.71 0.83 -17.37
CA GLY A 238 8.76 0.71 -18.48
C GLY A 238 7.35 1.20 -18.12
N LEU A 239 6.74 1.97 -19.03
CA LEU A 239 5.38 2.51 -18.88
C LEU A 239 4.32 1.41 -18.70
N LEU A 240 4.46 0.28 -19.40
CA LEU A 240 3.58 -0.88 -19.22
C LEU A 240 3.67 -1.46 -17.81
N PHE A 241 4.88 -1.55 -17.26
CA PHE A 241 5.09 -2.12 -15.92
C PHE A 241 4.46 -1.24 -14.83
N GLU A 242 4.67 0.07 -14.93
CA GLU A 242 4.04 1.05 -14.03
C GLU A 242 2.51 0.95 -14.07
N GLN A 243 1.90 0.96 -15.26
CA GLN A 243 0.45 0.92 -15.41
C GLN A 243 -0.16 -0.37 -14.87
N ILE A 244 0.51 -1.52 -15.10
CA ILE A 244 0.09 -2.80 -14.54
C ILE A 244 0.16 -2.74 -13.01
N THR A 245 1.27 -2.26 -12.45
CA THR A 245 1.47 -2.14 -10.99
C THR A 245 0.43 -1.23 -10.35
N LEU A 246 0.15 -0.07 -10.97
CA LEU A 246 -0.89 0.86 -10.53
C LEU A 246 -2.28 0.25 -10.57
N THR A 247 -2.63 -0.42 -11.67
CA THR A 247 -3.94 -1.06 -11.82
C THR A 247 -4.14 -2.17 -10.81
N LEU A 248 -3.14 -3.04 -10.61
CA LEU A 248 -3.20 -4.11 -9.62
C LEU A 248 -3.31 -3.56 -8.19
N THR A 249 -2.57 -2.50 -7.88
CA THR A 249 -2.64 -1.83 -6.57
C THR A 249 -4.01 -1.19 -6.34
N ALA A 250 -4.57 -0.54 -7.37
CA ALA A 250 -5.90 0.05 -7.31
C ALA A 250 -6.96 -1.01 -7.03
N ILE A 251 -6.93 -2.13 -7.76
CA ILE A 251 -7.85 -3.26 -7.55
C ILE A 251 -7.69 -3.83 -6.13
N ALA A 252 -6.45 -4.07 -5.68
CA ALA A 252 -6.20 -4.60 -4.33
C ALA A 252 -6.71 -3.65 -3.23
N THR A 253 -6.52 -2.34 -3.42
CA THR A 253 -6.96 -1.32 -2.46
C THR A 253 -8.49 -1.23 -2.41
N VAL A 254 -9.16 -1.28 -3.56
CA VAL A 254 -10.63 -1.35 -3.64
C VAL A 254 -11.16 -2.64 -3.00
N ALA A 255 -10.48 -3.78 -3.21
CA ALA A 255 -10.84 -5.05 -2.59
C ALA A 255 -10.67 -5.02 -1.05
N ALA A 256 -9.61 -4.38 -0.55
CA ALA A 256 -9.40 -4.16 0.88
C ALA A 256 -10.48 -3.24 1.48
N ALA A 257 -10.84 -2.15 0.79
CA ALA A 257 -11.92 -1.25 1.18
C ALA A 257 -13.27 -2.00 1.23
N ALA A 258 -13.57 -2.81 0.21
CA ALA A 258 -14.75 -3.66 0.20
C ALA A 258 -14.75 -4.61 1.41
N ALA A 259 -13.64 -5.32 1.64
CA ALA A 259 -13.54 -6.26 2.77
C ALA A 259 -13.75 -5.60 4.13
N ALA A 260 -13.48 -4.30 4.31
CA ALA A 260 -13.77 -3.58 5.55
C ALA A 260 -15.27 -3.54 5.90
N HIS A 261 -16.14 -3.70 4.90
CA HIS A 261 -17.58 -3.86 5.07
C HIS A 261 -18.02 -5.32 5.30
N ALA A 262 -17.11 -6.30 5.19
CA ALA A 262 -17.39 -7.69 5.51
C ALA A 262 -17.63 -7.86 7.01
N GLY A 263 -18.90 -7.91 7.43
CA GLY A 263 -19.29 -8.09 8.82
C GLY A 263 -19.98 -6.87 9.45
N GLN A 264 -20.40 -5.87 8.66
CA GLN A 264 -21.61 -5.12 9.02
C GLN A 264 -22.83 -6.03 8.85
#